data_AF-A0A268TLC5-F1
#
_entry.id   AF-A0A268TLC5-F1
#
_cell.length_a   1.000
_cell.length_b   1.000
_cell.length_c   1.000
_cell.angle_alpha   90.00
_cell.angle_beta   90.00
_cell.angle_gamma   90.00
#
_symmetry.space_group_name_H-M   'P 1'
#
loop_
_entity.id
_entity.type
_entity.pdbx_description
1 polymer ?
#
loop_
_entity_poly.entity_id
_entity_poly.type
_entity_poly.pdbx_seq_one_letter_code
_entity_poly.pdbx_strand_id
1 'polypeptide(L)'
;MQEIELKLIKMDTTHYFKKVDGIGKKIVYLGKTFYDNFERVDAPLTSMVIKAHLNKEIVVAHDLLLQGGKKVENIVFDYNGYNPERFYHKAQLILREEGYQNFTAYNTANPRHLHLYIHKGHTEISEGRRLAKSLSMRFSQVMPIEWRVLPTDELPPCYNILTLPYGVFAKERGSWSKYM
;
A
#
# COMPACT_ATOMS: atom_id res chain seq x y z
N MET A 1 13.07 -5.14 -15.28
CA MET A 1 13.62 -4.54 -14.05
C MET A 1 12.51 -4.25 -13.05
N GLN A 2 11.45 -3.51 -13.42
CA GLN A 2 10.28 -3.22 -12.55
C GLN A 2 9.54 -4.46 -12.01
N GLU A 3 9.31 -5.52 -12.80
CA GLU A 3 8.66 -6.76 -12.30
C GLU A 3 9.41 -7.42 -11.14
N ILE A 4 10.74 -7.32 -11.09
CA ILE A 4 11.55 -7.88 -10.00
C ILE A 4 11.31 -7.09 -8.70
N GLU A 5 11.13 -5.77 -8.82
CA GLU A 5 10.89 -4.89 -7.68
C GLU A 5 9.51 -5.13 -7.06
N LEU A 6 8.50 -5.46 -7.89
CA LEU A 6 7.16 -5.82 -7.43
C LEU A 6 7.12 -7.10 -6.59
N LYS A 7 8.05 -8.05 -6.81
CA LYS A 7 8.09 -9.31 -6.04
C LYS A 7 8.29 -9.09 -4.54
N LEU A 8 8.88 -7.97 -4.13
CA LEU A 8 9.11 -7.63 -2.73
C LEU A 8 7.82 -7.33 -1.97
N ILE A 9 6.75 -6.94 -2.67
CA ILE A 9 5.44 -6.67 -2.06
C ILE A 9 4.78 -7.98 -1.59
N LYS A 10 5.13 -9.14 -2.18
CA LYS A 10 4.45 -10.44 -1.93
C LYS A 10 2.94 -10.34 -2.10
N MET A 11 2.52 -9.80 -3.25
CA MET A 11 1.11 -9.65 -3.61
C MET A 11 0.41 -11.01 -3.67
N ASP A 12 -0.87 -11.05 -3.30
CA ASP A 12 -1.75 -12.14 -3.72
C ASP A 12 -1.93 -12.07 -5.24
N THR A 13 -1.63 -13.17 -5.94
CA THR A 13 -1.72 -13.26 -7.39
C THR A 13 -2.88 -14.12 -7.85
N THR A 14 -3.71 -14.63 -6.93
CA THR A 14 -4.87 -15.47 -7.25
C THR A 14 -6.01 -14.69 -7.91
N HIS A 15 -6.09 -13.40 -7.64
CA HIS A 15 -7.08 -12.47 -8.16
C HIS A 15 -6.46 -11.07 -8.26
N TYR A 16 -7.16 -10.15 -8.89
CA TYR A 16 -6.80 -8.73 -8.90
C TYR A 16 -8.04 -7.86 -8.96
N PHE A 17 -7.85 -6.54 -8.82
CA PHE A 17 -8.91 -5.57 -8.95
C PHE A 17 -8.62 -4.69 -10.15
N LYS A 18 -9.61 -4.48 -11.02
CA LYS A 18 -9.51 -3.60 -12.18
C LYS A 18 -10.35 -2.36 -11.93
N LYS A 19 -9.78 -1.18 -12.15
CA LYS A 19 -10.55 0.06 -12.11
C LYS A 19 -11.59 0.05 -13.23
N VAL A 20 -12.82 0.42 -12.92
CA VAL A 20 -13.90 0.60 -13.88
C VAL A 20 -14.16 2.07 -14.14
N ASP A 21 -14.68 2.37 -15.32
CA ASP A 21 -15.06 3.73 -15.69
C ASP A 21 -16.32 4.18 -14.92
N GLY A 22 -16.47 5.50 -14.77
CA GLY A 22 -17.59 6.12 -14.08
C GLY A 22 -17.41 6.22 -12.56
N ILE A 23 -18.52 6.41 -11.86
CA ILE A 23 -18.53 6.70 -10.42
C ILE A 23 -18.26 5.42 -9.59
N GLY A 24 -18.59 4.25 -10.13
CA GLY A 24 -18.47 2.98 -9.42
C GLY A 24 -19.69 2.64 -8.56
N LYS A 25 -19.60 1.57 -7.76
CA LYS A 25 -20.67 1.06 -6.92
C LYS A 25 -20.78 1.85 -5.62
N LYS A 26 -21.98 2.36 -5.32
CA LYS A 26 -22.26 3.02 -4.03
C LYS A 26 -22.14 2.01 -2.89
N ILE A 27 -21.42 2.39 -1.84
CA ILE A 27 -21.27 1.62 -0.60
C ILE A 27 -21.61 2.52 0.58
N VAL A 28 -22.39 2.02 1.53
CA VAL A 28 -22.61 2.69 2.81
C VAL A 28 -21.83 1.93 3.88
N TYR A 29 -20.93 2.62 4.58
CA TYR A 29 -20.07 2.02 5.60
C TYR A 29 -19.83 3.02 6.73
N LEU A 30 -20.06 2.60 7.98
CA LEU A 30 -19.94 3.45 9.17
C LEU A 30 -20.68 4.80 9.03
N GLY A 31 -21.89 4.77 8.45
CA GLY A 31 -22.72 5.96 8.24
C GLY A 31 -22.24 6.92 7.14
N LYS A 32 -21.13 6.61 6.45
CA LYS A 32 -20.61 7.39 5.32
C LYS A 32 -20.90 6.70 3.98
N THR A 33 -21.05 7.50 2.94
CA THR A 33 -21.20 7.01 1.56
C THR A 33 -19.85 7.02 0.86
N PHE A 34 -19.51 5.88 0.26
CA PHE A 34 -18.32 5.65 -0.56
C PHE A 34 -18.74 5.19 -1.95
N TYR A 35 -17.81 5.28 -2.90
CA TYR A 35 -18.00 4.83 -4.27
C TYR A 35 -16.80 3.99 -4.70
N ASP A 36 -17.04 2.70 -4.85
CA ASP A 36 -16.03 1.73 -5.25
C ASP A 36 -15.95 1.65 -6.77
N ASN A 37 -14.87 2.19 -7.31
CA ASN A 37 -14.58 2.18 -8.74
C ASN A 37 -13.60 1.06 -9.12
N PHE A 38 -13.43 0.05 -8.28
CA PHE A 38 -12.71 -1.17 -8.60
C PHE A 38 -13.65 -2.37 -8.63
N GLU A 39 -13.43 -3.24 -9.60
CA GLU A 39 -14.11 -4.52 -9.71
C GLU A 39 -13.10 -5.64 -9.50
N ARG A 40 -13.47 -6.62 -8.68
CA ARG A 40 -12.68 -7.83 -8.48
C ARG A 40 -12.76 -8.68 -9.75
N VAL A 41 -11.60 -9.09 -10.25
CA VAL A 41 -11.48 -10.07 -11.33
C VAL A 41 -10.97 -11.36 -10.72
N ASP A 42 -11.81 -12.40 -10.75
CA ASP A 42 -11.47 -13.75 -10.27
C ASP A 42 -10.61 -14.51 -11.29
N ALA A 43 -9.46 -13.92 -11.63
CA ALA A 43 -8.43 -14.50 -12.49
C ALA A 43 -7.04 -14.13 -11.99
N PRO A 44 -6.01 -14.95 -12.25
CA PRO A 44 -4.66 -14.67 -11.74
C PRO A 44 -4.08 -13.33 -12.22
N LEU A 45 -3.33 -12.66 -11.35
CA LEU A 45 -2.54 -11.47 -11.69
C LEU A 45 -1.28 -11.89 -12.45
N THR A 46 -1.43 -12.08 -13.77
CA THR A 46 -0.34 -12.52 -14.65
C THR A 46 0.60 -11.38 -15.06
N SER A 47 1.80 -11.71 -15.55
CA SER A 47 2.71 -10.74 -16.16
C SER A 47 2.08 -9.95 -17.32
N MET A 48 1.12 -10.52 -18.05
CA MET A 48 0.41 -9.79 -19.12
C MET A 48 -0.47 -8.69 -18.53
N VAL A 49 -1.20 -8.98 -17.44
CA VAL A 49 -2.02 -8.00 -16.72
C VAL A 49 -1.14 -6.90 -16.11
N ILE A 50 -0.01 -7.27 -15.50
CA ILE A 50 0.97 -6.31 -14.96
C ILE A 50 1.52 -5.41 -16.07
N LYS A 51 1.90 -5.97 -17.23
CA LYS A 51 2.40 -5.18 -18.37
C LYS A 51 1.34 -4.22 -18.90
N ALA A 52 0.11 -4.66 -19.09
CA ALA A 52 -1.00 -3.80 -19.51
C ALA A 52 -1.22 -2.65 -18.51
N HIS A 53 -1.05 -2.92 -17.21
CA HIS A 53 -1.08 -1.87 -16.19
C HIS A 53 0.08 -0.88 -16.31
N LEU A 54 1.32 -1.35 -16.43
CA LEU A 54 2.50 -0.50 -16.55
C LEU A 54 2.47 0.36 -17.83
N ASN A 55 1.88 -0.16 -18.90
CA ASN A 55 1.61 0.55 -20.15
C ASN A 55 0.44 1.56 -20.04
N LYS A 56 -0.24 1.63 -18.90
CA LYS A 56 -1.42 2.47 -18.64
C LYS A 56 -2.63 2.12 -19.53
N GLU A 57 -2.69 0.90 -20.06
CA GLU A 57 -3.84 0.39 -20.81
C GLU A 57 -5.01 0.06 -19.88
N ILE A 58 -4.68 -0.40 -18.66
CA ILE A 58 -5.63 -0.68 -17.58
C ILE A 58 -5.08 -0.19 -16.23
N VAL A 59 -5.95 0.06 -15.26
CA VAL A 59 -5.53 0.33 -13.87
C VAL A 59 -5.85 -0.88 -13.03
N VAL A 60 -4.81 -1.50 -12.46
CA VAL A 60 -4.90 -2.73 -11.68
C VAL A 60 -4.46 -2.45 -10.26
N ALA A 61 -5.15 -3.04 -9.30
CA ALA A 61 -4.79 -3.05 -7.90
C ALA A 61 -4.69 -4.48 -7.39
N HIS A 62 -3.81 -4.70 -6.42
CA HIS A 62 -3.68 -5.96 -5.70
C HIS A 62 -4.38 -5.87 -4.34
N ASP A 63 -4.79 -7.01 -3.81
CA ASP A 63 -5.30 -7.10 -2.43
C ASP A 63 -4.13 -6.94 -1.44
N LEU A 64 -4.28 -6.06 -0.46
CA LEU A 64 -3.34 -6.00 0.66
C LEU A 64 -3.64 -7.12 1.68
N LEU A 65 -4.89 -7.57 1.73
CA LEU A 65 -5.37 -8.55 2.68
C LEU A 65 -5.20 -9.97 2.12
N LEU A 66 -4.41 -10.78 2.81
CA LEU A 66 -4.12 -12.15 2.42
C LEU A 66 -5.02 -13.16 3.14
N GLN A 67 -5.09 -14.37 2.57
CA GLN A 67 -5.79 -15.51 3.14
C GLN A 67 -7.26 -15.20 3.49
N GLY A 68 -7.96 -14.50 2.59
CA GLY A 68 -9.36 -14.12 2.78
C GLY A 68 -9.56 -13.10 3.90
N GLY A 69 -8.65 -12.13 4.06
CA GLY A 69 -8.81 -11.05 5.02
C GLY A 69 -8.19 -11.28 6.40
N LYS A 70 -7.44 -12.38 6.60
CA LYS A 70 -6.93 -12.79 7.92
C LYS A 70 -5.54 -12.24 8.23
N LYS A 71 -4.76 -11.92 7.20
CA LYS A 71 -3.34 -11.54 7.36
C LYS A 71 -2.95 -10.42 6.41
N VAL A 72 -1.83 -9.76 6.69
CA VAL A 72 -1.14 -8.83 5.80
C VAL A 72 0.37 -9.11 5.82
N GLU A 73 1.05 -8.89 4.69
CA GLU A 73 2.53 -8.91 4.65
C GLU A 73 3.13 -7.52 4.90
N ASN A 74 2.39 -6.47 4.55
CA ASN A 74 2.88 -5.10 4.58
C ASN A 74 1.88 -4.18 5.26
N ILE A 75 2.42 -3.16 5.93
CA ILE A 75 1.71 -1.93 6.27
C ILE A 75 2.07 -0.92 5.20
N VAL A 76 1.10 -0.17 4.70
CA VAL A 76 1.30 0.74 3.57
C VAL A 76 0.81 2.13 3.92
N PHE A 77 1.67 3.13 3.70
CA PHE A 77 1.28 4.53 3.69
C PHE A 77 1.05 4.97 2.24
N ASP A 78 -0.21 5.26 1.92
CA ASP A 78 -0.64 5.88 0.67
C ASP A 78 -0.58 7.40 0.83
N TYR A 79 0.58 7.97 0.51
CA TYR A 79 0.86 9.40 0.61
C TYR A 79 0.32 10.15 -0.61
N ASN A 80 -0.52 11.15 -0.36
CA ASN A 80 -1.25 11.95 -1.33
C ASN A 80 -0.94 13.46 -1.21
N GLY A 81 0.19 13.82 -0.59
CA GLY A 81 0.62 15.21 -0.45
C GLY A 81 1.41 15.71 -1.66
N TYR A 82 2.08 16.85 -1.49
CA TYR A 82 2.76 17.55 -2.59
C TYR A 82 4.30 17.40 -2.60
N ASN A 83 4.90 16.92 -1.51
CA ASN A 83 6.36 16.85 -1.35
C ASN A 83 6.79 15.44 -0.90
N PRO A 84 6.89 14.48 -1.85
CA PRO A 84 7.22 13.10 -1.55
C PRO A 84 8.62 12.93 -0.94
N GLU A 85 9.58 13.77 -1.30
CA GLU A 85 10.94 13.75 -0.76
C GLU A 85 10.94 14.06 0.74
N ARG A 86 10.22 15.12 1.15
CA ARG A 86 10.12 15.51 2.55
C ARG A 86 9.36 14.47 3.37
N PHE A 87 8.29 13.90 2.81
CA PHE A 87 7.57 12.80 3.44
C PHE A 87 8.49 11.60 3.65
N TYR A 88 9.15 11.13 2.59
CA TYR A 88 10.02 9.96 2.66
C TYR A 88 11.18 10.17 3.63
N HIS A 89 11.83 11.34 3.60
CA HIS A 89 12.95 11.66 4.48
C HIS A 89 12.58 11.60 5.97
N LYS A 90 11.39 12.07 6.33
CA LYS A 90 10.89 11.96 7.71
C LYS A 90 10.44 10.53 8.05
N ALA A 91 9.71 9.89 7.14
CA ALA A 91 9.21 8.54 7.32
C ALA A 91 10.35 7.54 7.58
N GLN A 92 11.44 7.58 6.79
CA GLN A 92 12.59 6.68 6.97
C GLN A 92 13.29 6.85 8.33
N LEU A 93 13.29 8.06 8.91
CA LEU A 93 13.88 8.31 10.23
C LEU A 93 13.02 7.65 11.32
N ILE A 94 11.72 7.91 11.30
CA ILE A 94 10.77 7.33 12.27
C ILE A 94 10.74 5.81 12.15
N LEU A 95 10.74 5.27 10.93
CA LEU A 95 10.74 3.82 10.72
C LEU A 95 11.99 3.17 11.30
N ARG A 96 13.16 3.78 11.13
CA ARG A 96 14.39 3.29 11.76
C ARG A 96 14.34 3.36 13.29
N GLU A 97 13.82 4.45 13.85
CA GLU A 97 13.65 4.62 15.30
C GLU A 97 12.70 3.56 15.89
N GLU A 98 11.62 3.23 15.18
CA GLU A 98 10.65 2.21 15.54
C GLU A 98 11.11 0.77 15.18
N GLY A 99 12.35 0.61 14.68
CA GLY A 99 12.99 -0.69 14.41
C GLY A 99 12.65 -1.34 13.05
N TYR A 100 11.97 -0.64 12.16
CA TYR A 100 11.69 -1.10 10.80
C TYR A 100 12.86 -0.83 9.86
N GLN A 101 13.50 -1.90 9.39
CA GLN A 101 14.71 -1.82 8.56
C GLN A 101 14.47 -2.13 7.08
N ASN A 102 13.29 -2.64 6.74
CA ASN A 102 12.94 -3.09 5.39
C ASN A 102 11.66 -2.41 4.94
N PHE A 103 11.80 -1.40 4.10
CA PHE A 103 10.68 -0.70 3.50
C PHE A 103 11.03 -0.20 2.10
N THR A 104 10.01 -0.01 1.28
CA THR A 104 10.17 0.49 -0.10
C THR A 104 9.07 1.46 -0.42
N ALA A 105 9.47 2.66 -0.82
CA ALA A 105 8.60 3.67 -1.41
C ALA A 105 8.53 3.46 -2.91
N TYR A 106 7.33 3.44 -3.44
CA TYR A 106 7.07 3.33 -4.86
C TYR A 106 6.29 4.53 -5.38
N ASN A 107 6.58 4.89 -6.63
CA ASN A 107 5.84 5.88 -7.38
C ASN A 107 4.46 5.34 -7.78
N THR A 108 3.44 6.17 -7.63
CA THR A 108 2.08 5.89 -8.09
C THR A 108 1.83 6.52 -9.46
N ALA A 109 0.59 6.50 -9.95
CA ALA A 109 0.21 7.19 -11.18
C ALA A 109 0.42 8.72 -11.09
N ASN A 110 0.32 9.28 -9.89
CA ASN A 110 0.58 10.70 -9.65
C ASN A 110 2.04 10.88 -9.20
N PRO A 111 2.86 11.68 -9.91
CA PRO A 111 4.28 11.87 -9.59
C PRO A 111 4.58 12.40 -8.18
N ARG A 112 3.61 13.05 -7.53
CA ARG A 112 3.78 13.59 -6.16
C ARG A 112 3.40 12.60 -5.07
N HIS A 113 2.73 11.50 -5.43
CA HIS A 113 2.16 10.55 -4.49
C HIS A 113 3.02 9.30 -4.40
N LEU A 114 3.06 8.68 -3.22
CA LEU A 114 3.86 7.50 -2.96
C LEU A 114 3.04 6.42 -2.26
N HIS A 115 3.33 5.16 -2.60
CA HIS A 115 3.00 4.05 -1.72
C HIS A 115 4.27 3.62 -0.98
N LEU A 116 4.34 3.84 0.33
CA LEU A 116 5.44 3.39 1.19
C LEU A 116 5.04 2.07 1.86
N TYR A 117 5.61 0.97 1.39
CA TYR A 117 5.42 -0.37 1.93
C TYR A 117 6.44 -0.66 3.01
N ILE A 118 5.97 -1.04 4.19
CA ILE A 118 6.77 -1.50 5.32
C ILE A 118 6.67 -3.02 5.34
N HIS A 119 7.79 -3.71 5.06
CA HIS A 119 7.84 -5.16 4.89
C HIS A 119 7.92 -5.86 6.25
N LYS A 120 6.79 -5.94 6.95
CA LYS A 120 6.71 -6.54 8.29
C LYS A 120 6.70 -8.08 8.26
N GLY A 121 6.20 -8.66 7.18
CA GLY A 121 5.94 -10.10 7.05
C GLY A 121 4.58 -10.51 7.64
N HIS A 122 4.23 -11.79 7.52
CA HIS A 122 2.96 -12.39 7.96
C HIS A 122 2.49 -11.87 9.33
N THR A 123 1.55 -10.93 9.31
CA THR A 123 0.97 -10.30 10.49
C THR A 123 -0.53 -10.52 10.49
N GLU A 124 -1.12 -10.83 11.64
CA GLU A 124 -2.57 -10.96 11.79
C GLU A 124 -3.25 -9.59 11.54
N ILE A 125 -4.45 -9.59 10.96
CA ILE A 125 -5.07 -8.35 10.48
C ILE A 125 -5.34 -7.32 11.59
N SER A 126 -5.78 -7.74 12.77
CA SER A 126 -6.03 -6.84 13.90
C SER A 126 -4.73 -6.22 14.42
N GLU A 127 -3.66 -7.00 14.51
CA GLU A 127 -2.32 -6.50 14.83
C GLU A 127 -1.81 -5.53 13.76
N GLY A 128 -1.96 -5.88 12.48
CA GLY A 128 -1.55 -5.05 11.34
C GLY A 128 -2.24 -3.68 11.35
N ARG A 129 -3.54 -3.64 11.62
CA ARG A 129 -4.31 -2.38 11.77
C ARG A 129 -3.84 -1.56 12.97
N ARG A 130 -3.57 -2.21 14.10
CA ARG A 130 -3.06 -1.52 15.31
C ARG A 130 -1.69 -0.89 15.05
N LEU A 131 -0.79 -1.62 14.42
CA LEU A 131 0.54 -1.13 14.05
C LEU A 131 0.45 0.01 13.03
N ALA A 132 -0.39 -0.12 12.00
CA ALA A 132 -0.67 0.92 11.01
C ALA A 132 -1.12 2.23 11.68
N LYS A 133 -2.10 2.16 12.58
CA LYS A 133 -2.60 3.32 13.33
C LYS A 133 -1.52 3.93 14.23
N SER A 134 -0.76 3.11 14.95
CA SER A 134 0.31 3.56 15.83
C SER A 134 1.42 4.29 15.06
N LEU A 135 1.89 3.72 13.94
CA LEU A 135 2.87 4.38 13.06
C LEU A 135 2.33 5.68 12.46
N SER A 136 1.07 5.69 12.02
CA SER A 136 0.46 6.91 11.48
C SER A 136 0.39 8.02 12.53
N MET A 137 0.11 7.66 13.78
CA MET A 137 0.14 8.60 14.90
C MET A 137 1.56 9.14 15.13
N ARG A 138 2.59 8.29 15.09
CA ARG A 138 3.99 8.74 15.17
C ARG A 138 4.36 9.70 14.05
N PHE A 139 3.98 9.38 12.81
CA PHE A 139 4.24 10.24 11.65
C PHE A 139 3.56 11.62 11.83
N SER A 140 2.33 11.63 12.34
CA SER A 140 1.56 12.86 12.56
C SER A 140 2.16 13.82 13.59
N GLN A 141 3.04 13.34 14.49
CA GLN A 141 3.73 14.19 15.47
C GLN A 141 4.74 15.15 14.84
N VAL A 142 5.26 14.83 13.65
CA VAL A 142 6.33 15.59 13.00
C VAL A 142 6.00 16.08 11.59
N MET A 143 4.85 15.66 11.03
CA MET A 143 4.38 16.12 9.72
C MET A 143 2.84 16.08 9.63
N PRO A 144 2.22 16.99 8.85
CA PRO A 144 0.77 17.00 8.66
C PRO A 144 0.31 15.72 7.95
N ILE A 145 -0.88 15.24 8.32
CA ILE A 145 -1.45 14.04 7.72
C ILE A 145 -1.88 14.34 6.28
N GLU A 146 -1.08 13.83 5.34
CA GLU A 146 -1.36 13.84 3.90
C GLU A 146 -1.37 12.41 3.35
N TRP A 147 -1.60 11.43 4.21
CA TRP A 147 -1.59 10.01 3.85
C TRP A 147 -2.80 9.28 4.40
N ARG A 148 -3.11 8.17 3.76
CA ARG A 148 -3.91 7.09 4.32
C ARG A 148 -2.98 5.95 4.72
N VAL A 149 -3.27 5.29 5.83
CA VAL A 149 -2.55 4.08 6.23
C VAL A 149 -3.42 2.85 6.01
N LEU A 150 -2.83 1.78 5.49
CA LEU A 150 -3.43 0.48 5.25
C LEU A 150 -2.60 -0.62 5.94
N PRO A 151 -3.20 -1.71 6.42
CA PRO A 151 -4.64 -1.98 6.41
C PRO A 151 -5.41 -1.09 7.40
N THR A 152 -6.69 -0.85 7.12
CA THR A 152 -7.60 -0.09 8.00
C THR A 152 -9.00 -0.67 7.99
N ASP A 153 -9.72 -0.47 9.10
CA ASP A 153 -11.15 -0.75 9.28
C ASP A 153 -12.01 0.53 9.24
N GLU A 154 -11.39 1.70 9.05
CA GLU A 154 -12.07 3.00 8.95
C GLU A 154 -12.71 3.22 7.56
N LEU A 155 -12.38 2.35 6.62
CA LEU A 155 -12.90 2.32 5.25
C LEU A 155 -13.53 0.97 4.94
N PRO A 156 -14.45 0.89 3.96
CA PRO A 156 -14.97 -0.39 3.51
C PRO A 156 -13.83 -1.36 3.13
N PRO A 157 -13.98 -2.67 3.35
CA PRO A 157 -12.92 -3.65 3.07
C PRO A 157 -12.33 -3.56 1.65
N CYS A 158 -13.15 -3.21 0.64
CA CYS A 158 -12.69 -3.05 -0.74
C CYS A 158 -11.69 -1.91 -0.96
N TYR A 159 -11.50 -1.01 0.00
CA TYR A 159 -10.46 0.02 -0.05
C TYR A 159 -9.11 -0.43 0.52
N ASN A 160 -9.00 -1.66 1.04
CA ASN A 160 -7.73 -2.26 1.43
C ASN A 160 -7.02 -2.91 0.22
N ILE A 161 -7.05 -2.23 -0.92
CA ILE A 161 -6.37 -2.59 -2.15
C ILE A 161 -5.43 -1.46 -2.55
N LEU A 162 -4.36 -1.77 -3.27
CA LEU A 162 -3.39 -0.77 -3.74
C LEU A 162 -3.14 -0.94 -5.22
N THR A 163 -3.20 0.16 -5.97
CA THR A 163 -2.80 0.14 -7.37
C THR A 163 -1.35 -0.31 -7.47
N LEU A 164 -1.07 -1.13 -8.49
CA LEU A 164 0.29 -1.59 -8.71
C LEU A 164 1.20 -0.36 -8.90
N PRO A 165 2.39 -0.36 -8.31
CA PRO A 165 3.29 0.77 -8.45
C PRO A 165 3.95 0.81 -9.83
N TYR A 166 4.28 2.03 -10.27
CA TYR A 166 4.89 2.27 -11.59
C TYR A 166 6.43 2.34 -11.54
N GLY A 167 7.03 2.33 -10.35
CA GLY A 167 8.48 2.29 -10.17
C GLY A 167 8.90 2.50 -8.73
N VAL A 168 10.16 2.19 -8.42
CA VAL A 168 10.73 2.45 -7.09
C VAL A 168 11.10 3.93 -6.98
N PHE A 169 10.64 4.57 -5.91
CA PHE A 169 11.08 5.91 -5.51
C PHE A 169 12.36 5.81 -4.68
N ALA A 170 12.32 4.99 -3.62
CA ALA A 170 13.45 4.72 -2.76
C ALA A 170 13.24 3.40 -2.01
N LYS A 171 14.33 2.75 -1.59
CA LYS A 171 14.28 1.52 -0.79
C LYS A 171 15.34 1.56 0.28
N GLU A 172 14.99 1.07 1.46
CA GLU A 172 15.93 0.89 2.56
C GLU A 172 15.99 -0.59 2.94
N ARG A 173 17.20 -1.10 3.16
CA ARG A 173 17.48 -2.47 3.58
C ARG A 173 18.52 -2.42 4.67
N GLY A 174 18.17 -2.92 5.85
CA GLY A 174 19.13 -3.13 6.92
C GLY A 174 19.93 -4.42 6.72
N SER A 175 21.21 -4.37 7.07
CA SER A 175 22.01 -5.55 7.38
C SER A 175 22.45 -5.40 8.84
N TRP A 176 21.98 -6.31 9.70
CA TRP A 176 22.41 -6.50 11.10
C TRP A 176 22.05 -5.38 12.12
N SER A 177 21.52 -5.80 13.28
CA SER A 177 21.14 -4.93 14.40
C SER A 177 22.32 -4.74 15.36
N LYS A 178 22.45 -3.55 15.94
CA LYS A 178 23.31 -3.30 17.12
C LYS A 178 22.79 -3.96 18.41
N TYR A 179 21.69 -4.71 18.31
CA TYR A 179 20.94 -5.31 19.40
C TYR A 179 20.42 -6.71 18.98
N MET A 180 21.36 -7.60 18.62
CA MET A 180 21.14 -9.04 18.73
C MET A 180 21.85 -9.53 19.98
#